data_AF-A0A073KBK8-F1
#
_entry.id   AF-A0A073KBK8-F1
#
_cell.length_a   1.000
_cell.length_b   1.000
_cell.length_c   1.000
_cell.angle_alpha   90.00
_cell.angle_beta   90.00
_cell.angle_gamma   90.00
#
_symmetry.space_group_name_H-M   'P 1'
#
loop_
_entity.id
_entity.type
_entity.pdbx_description
1 polymer ?
#
loop_
_entity_poly.entity_id
_entity_poly.type
_entity_poly.pdbx_seq_one_letter_code
_entity_poly.pdbx_strand_id
1 'polypeptide(L)'
;MARRTIRQNVESILSRNERARGDDKALLVAYWKEIDGINFNNFEAEFVQKGTMAESIRRQRQLIQEDGRFLPSEEIIEKRKGREFAMRASILHKREAI
;
A
#
# COMPACT_ATOMS: atom_id res chain seq x y z
N MET A 1 24.15 0.54 14.11
CA MET A 1 23.58 0.35 12.75
C MET A 1 22.73 1.56 12.43
N ALA A 2 22.82 2.14 11.23
CA ALA A 2 22.00 3.28 10.85
C ALA A 2 20.51 2.87 10.79
N ARG A 3 19.63 3.69 11.35
CA ARG A 3 18.17 3.47 11.28
C ARG A 3 17.74 3.59 9.82
N ARG A 4 17.09 2.55 9.29
CA ARG A 4 16.54 2.57 7.93
C ARG A 4 15.44 3.63 7.81
N THR A 5 15.36 4.26 6.65
CA THR A 5 14.25 5.16 6.31
C THR A 5 12.97 4.37 6.01
N ILE A 6 11.81 5.03 6.05
CA ILE A 6 10.53 4.39 5.65
C ILE A 6 10.64 3.82 4.24
N ARG A 7 11.25 4.56 3.31
CA ARG A 7 11.49 4.09 1.94
C ARG A 7 12.27 2.77 1.91
N GLN A 8 13.40 2.70 2.63
CA GLN A 8 14.22 1.49 2.70
C GLN A 8 13.46 0.31 3.34
N ASN A 9 12.64 0.57 4.35
CA ASN A 9 11.80 -0.44 4.98
C ASN A 9 10.76 -0.99 4.00
N VAL A 10 10.07 -0.10 3.27
CA VAL A 10 9.11 -0.46 2.23
C VAL A 10 9.81 -1.26 1.13
N GLU A 11 10.92 -0.79 0.57
CA GLU A 11 11.70 -1.53 -0.45
C GLU A 11 12.07 -2.93 0.04
N SER A 12 12.48 -3.07 1.30
CA SER A 12 12.81 -4.38 1.87
C SER A 12 11.60 -5.33 1.87
N ILE A 13 10.40 -4.83 2.18
CA ILE A 13 9.17 -5.64 2.19
C ILE A 13 8.79 -6.01 0.75
N LEU A 14 8.76 -5.04 -0.16
CA LEU A 14 8.39 -5.26 -1.57
C LEU A 14 9.32 -6.24 -2.29
N SER A 15 10.59 -6.31 -1.87
CA SER A 15 11.58 -7.25 -2.43
C SER A 15 11.27 -8.71 -2.09
N ARG A 16 10.67 -8.98 -0.93
CA ARG A 16 10.38 -10.34 -0.44
C ARG A 16 8.91 -10.73 -0.47
N ASN A 17 8.00 -9.76 -0.59
CA ASN A 17 6.57 -9.96 -0.57
C ASN A 17 5.91 -9.32 -1.80
N GLU A 18 5.65 -10.13 -2.82
CA GLU A 18 5.07 -9.66 -4.08
C GLU A 18 3.63 -9.16 -3.91
N ARG A 19 2.87 -9.76 -2.99
CA ARG A 19 1.50 -9.34 -2.70
C ARG A 19 1.47 -7.89 -2.21
N ALA A 20 2.45 -7.47 -1.40
CA ALA A 20 2.56 -6.10 -0.90
C ALA A 20 2.78 -5.05 -2.00
N ARG A 21 3.24 -5.45 -3.20
CA ARG A 21 3.39 -4.56 -4.37
C ARG A 21 2.02 -4.05 -4.85
N GLY A 22 0.99 -4.89 -4.78
CA GLY A 22 -0.36 -4.57 -5.28
C GLY A 22 -1.46 -4.42 -4.22
N ASP A 23 -1.19 -4.78 -2.95
CA ASP A 23 -2.19 -4.82 -1.88
C ASP A 23 -1.74 -3.95 -0.69
N ASP A 24 -2.47 -2.85 -0.45
CA ASP A 24 -2.24 -1.94 0.68
C ASP A 24 -2.32 -2.67 2.03
N LYS A 25 -3.30 -3.56 2.20
CA LYS A 25 -3.48 -4.25 3.48
C LYS A 25 -2.32 -5.18 3.75
N ALA A 26 -1.84 -5.89 2.73
CA ALA A 26 -0.68 -6.77 2.85
C ALA A 26 0.60 -5.98 3.20
N LEU A 27 0.82 -4.83 2.57
CA LEU A 27 1.96 -3.96 2.88
C LEU A 27 1.91 -3.43 4.31
N LEU A 28 0.75 -2.91 4.75
CA LEU A 28 0.60 -2.33 6.09
C LEU A 28 0.79 -3.38 7.18
N VAL A 29 0.16 -4.55 7.03
CA VAL A 29 0.31 -5.64 8.00
C VAL A 29 1.77 -6.10 8.10
N ALA A 30 2.45 -6.28 6.96
CA ALA A 30 3.86 -6.65 6.95
C ALA A 30 4.74 -5.58 7.60
N TYR A 31 4.48 -4.29 7.32
CA TYR A 31 5.25 -3.19 7.90
C TYR A 31 5.06 -3.12 9.42
N TRP A 32 3.82 -3.08 9.88
CA TRP A 32 3.53 -3.00 11.32
C TRP A 32 4.07 -4.21 12.09
N LYS A 33 3.98 -5.41 11.52
CA LYS A 33 4.50 -6.63 12.14
C LYS A 33 6.02 -6.68 12.18
N GLU A 34 6.66 -6.47 11.03
CA GLU A 34 8.09 -6.79 10.84
C GLU A 34 9.01 -5.59 11.12
N ILE A 35 8.52 -4.36 10.95
CA ILE A 35 9.31 -3.13 11.09
C ILE A 35 8.96 -2.40 12.38
N ASP A 36 7.68 -2.13 12.62
CA ASP A 36 7.25 -1.42 13.85
C ASP A 36 7.15 -2.36 15.06
N GLY A 37 7.16 -3.68 14.83
CA GLY A 37 7.12 -4.70 15.88
C GLY A 37 5.80 -4.72 16.67
N ILE A 38 4.69 -4.35 16.01
CA ILE A 38 3.36 -4.30 16.62
C ILE A 38 2.88 -5.71 16.94
N ASN A 39 2.51 -5.93 18.20
CA ASN A 39 1.80 -7.13 18.62
C ASN A 39 0.29 -6.96 18.40
N PHE A 40 -0.27 -7.72 17.46
CA PHE A 40 -1.69 -7.65 17.12
C PHE A 40 -2.64 -8.13 18.23
N ASN A 41 -2.15 -8.88 19.23
CA ASN A 41 -2.97 -9.25 20.39
C ASN A 41 -3.31 -8.03 21.28
N ASN A 42 -2.52 -6.95 21.19
CA ASN A 42 -2.76 -5.67 21.85
C ASN A 42 -2.65 -4.52 20.85
N PHE A 43 -3.32 -4.68 19.70
CA PHE A 43 -3.09 -3.83 18.53
C PHE A 43 -3.28 -2.34 18.81
N GLU A 44 -4.33 -1.95 19.53
CA GLU A 44 -4.65 -0.52 19.74
C GLU A 44 -3.52 0.23 20.44
N ALA A 45 -3.09 -0.25 21.62
CA ALA A 45 -2.03 0.39 22.38
C ALA A 45 -0.68 0.37 21.64
N GLU A 46 -0.35 -0.77 21.03
CA GLU A 46 0.89 -0.94 20.26
C GLU A 46 0.92 -0.05 19.02
N PHE A 47 -0.20 0.05 18.31
CA PHE A 47 -0.33 0.90 17.12
C PHE A 47 -0.21 2.38 17.48
N VAL A 48 -0.87 2.84 18.54
CA VAL A 48 -0.76 4.23 19.00
C VAL A 48 0.68 4.58 19.39
N GLN A 49 1.40 3.64 20.02
CA GLN A 49 2.76 3.90 20.49
C GLN A 49 3.83 3.79 19.40
N LYS A 50 3.68 2.85 18.45
CA LYS A 50 4.74 2.44 17.52
C LYS A 50 4.37 2.57 16.05
N GLY A 51 3.08 2.67 15.74
CA GLY A 51 2.57 2.55 14.39
C GLY A 51 3.01 3.66 13.47
N THR A 52 3.74 3.29 12.42
CA THR A 52 3.99 4.18 11.30
C THR A 52 2.67 4.43 10.55
N MET A 53 2.41 5.69 10.22
CA MET A 53 1.19 6.11 9.53
C MET A 53 1.02 5.39 8.20
N ALA A 54 -0.18 4.87 7.96
CA ALA A 54 -0.51 4.11 6.75
C ALA A 54 -0.22 4.92 5.47
N GLU A 55 -0.57 6.20 5.45
CA GLU A 55 -0.33 7.07 4.28
C GLU A 55 1.16 7.30 4.01
N SER A 56 2.01 7.34 5.04
CA SER A 56 3.46 7.43 4.85
C SER A 56 3.99 6.17 4.15
N ILE A 57 3.53 4.99 4.57
CA ILE A 57 3.92 3.70 3.98
C ILE A 57 3.43 3.62 2.52
N ARG A 58 2.16 3.96 2.27
CA ARG A 58 1.55 3.94 0.93
C ARG A 58 2.23 4.90 -0.04
N ARG A 59 2.50 6.15 0.38
CA ARG A 59 3.24 7.12 -0.44
C ARG A 59 4.62 6.63 -0.82
N GLN A 60 5.36 6.02 0.11
CA GLN A 60 6.68 5.50 -0.23
C GLN A 60 6.60 4.37 -1.25
N ARG A 61 5.61 3.46 -1.15
CA ARG A 61 5.40 2.46 -2.20
C ARG A 61 5.12 3.11 -3.55
N GLN A 62 4.26 4.14 -3.58
CA GLN A 62 3.95 4.85 -4.81
C GLN A 62 5.20 5.48 -5.44
N LEU A 63 6.00 6.21 -4.68
CA LEU A 63 7.25 6.82 -5.17
C LEU A 63 8.22 5.76 -5.71
N ILE A 64 8.36 4.62 -5.03
CA ILE A 64 9.20 3.51 -5.49
C ILE A 64 8.68 2.94 -6.84
N GLN A 65 7.37 2.86 -7.00
CA GLN A 65 6.74 2.34 -8.21
C GLN A 65 6.75 3.34 -9.37
N GLU A 66 6.69 4.64 -9.09
CA GLU A 66 6.92 5.71 -10.06
C GLU A 66 8.33 5.63 -10.65
N ASP A 67 9.31 5.18 -9.86
CA ASP A 67 10.67 4.87 -10.33
C ASP A 67 10.76 3.55 -11.14
N GLY A 68 9.63 2.91 -11.46
CA GLY A 68 9.55 1.66 -12.23
C GLY A 68 9.94 0.39 -11.44
N ARG A 69 10.08 0.49 -10.11
CA ARG A 69 10.53 -0.63 -9.27
C ARG A 69 9.36 -1.28 -8.53
N PHE A 70 9.44 -2.60 -8.35
CA PHE A 70 8.46 -3.39 -7.58
C PHE A 70 7.00 -3.13 -8.00
N LEU A 71 6.75 -3.10 -9.31
CA LEU A 71 5.43 -2.88 -9.86
C LEU A 71 4.45 -3.99 -9.42
N PRO A 72 3.15 -3.68 -9.28
CA PRO A 72 2.12 -4.69 -9.13
C PRO A 72 2.07 -5.63 -10.35
N SER A 73 1.48 -6.82 -10.20
CA SER A 73 1.24 -7.70 -11.35
C SER A 73 0.31 -7.06 -12.38
N GLU A 74 0.47 -7.45 -13.65
CA GLU A 74 -0.38 -6.97 -14.76
C GLU A 74 -1.86 -7.20 -14.47
N GLU A 75 -2.23 -8.35 -13.93
CA GLU A 75 -3.62 -8.65 -13.53
C GLU A 75 -4.20 -7.61 -12.55
N ILE A 76 -3.40 -7.16 -11.57
CA ILE A 76 -3.84 -6.16 -10.60
C ILE A 76 -3.99 -4.79 -11.27
N ILE A 77 -3.09 -4.46 -12.19
CA ILE A 77 -3.14 -3.22 -12.97
C ILE A 77 -4.42 -3.19 -13.82
N GLU A 78 -4.70 -4.26 -14.56
CA GLU A 78 -5.90 -4.36 -15.39
C GLU A 78 -7.19 -4.33 -14.58
N LYS A 79 -7.23 -5.02 -13.43
CA LYS A 79 -8.36 -4.94 -12.48
C LYS A 79 -8.61 -3.51 -12.00
N ARG A 80 -7.56 -2.72 -11.74
CA ARG A 80 -7.69 -1.33 -11.31
C ARG A 80 -8.21 -0.44 -12.43
N LYS A 81 -7.67 -0.57 -13.64
CA LYS A 81 -8.16 0.14 -14.84
C LYS A 81 -9.64 -0.15 -15.10
N GLY A 82 -10.05 -1.41 -15.01
CA GLY A 82 -11.46 -1.80 -15.18
C GLY A 82 -12.39 -1.13 -14.19
N ARG A 83 -12.01 -1.04 -12.90
CA ARG A 83 -12.80 -0.35 -11.87
C ARG A 83 -12.88 1.16 -12.10
N GLU A 84 -11.76 1.77 -12.49
CA GLU A 84 -11.70 3.20 -12.81
C GLU A 84 -12.62 3.53 -13.99
N PHE A 85 -12.56 2.72 -15.06
CA PHE A 85 -13.43 2.87 -16.23
C PHE A 85 -14.91 2.74 -15.85
N ALA A 86 -15.29 1.69 -15.11
CA ALA A 86 -16.67 1.48 -14.65
C ALA A 86 -17.19 2.64 -13.79
N MET A 87 -16.34 3.18 -12.89
CA MET A 87 -16.68 4.34 -12.08
C MET A 87 -16.93 5.57 -12.95
N ARG A 88 -16.05 5.88 -13.90
CA ARG A 88 -16.21 7.03 -14.82
C ARG A 88 -17.48 6.91 -15.64
N ALA A 89 -17.77 5.73 -16.19
CA ALA A 89 -19.00 5.47 -16.94
C ALA A 89 -20.25 5.72 -16.08
N SER A 90 -20.24 5.29 -14.80
CA SER A 90 -21.38 5.51 -13.90
C SER A 90 -21.67 6.98 -13.59
N ILE A 91 -20.63 7.83 -13.54
CA ILE A 91 -20.76 9.26 -13.27
C ILE A 91 -21.34 9.99 -14.49
N LEU A 92 -20.91 9.61 -15.70
CA LEU A 92 -21.44 10.17 -16.95
C LEU A 92 -22.93 9.84 -17.09
N HIS A 93 -23.31 8.59 -16.88
CA HIS A 93 -24.73 8.18 -16.93
C HIS A 93 -25.61 8.92 -15.92
N LYS A 94 -25.09 9.21 -14.71
CA LYS A 94 -25.81 10.00 -13.70
C LYS A 94 -25.96 11.48 -14.08
N ARG A 95 -25.01 12.05 -14.82
CA ARG A 95 -25.08 13.45 -15.28
C ARG A 95 -26.08 13.66 -16.41
N GLU A 96 -26.28 12.66 -17.26
CA GLU A 96 -27.26 12.71 -18.36
C GLU A 96 -28.70 12.47 -17.89
N ALA A 97 -28.89 11.93 -16.68
CA ALA A 97 -30.19 11.63 -16.09
C ALA A 97 -30.76 12.74 -15.18
N ILE A 98 -30.08 13.89 -15.09
CA ILE A 98 -30.47 15.09 -14.34
C ILE A 98 -30.71 16.22 -15.34
#